data_AF-A0AAV5FZW6-F1
#
_entry.id   AF-A0AAV5FZW6-F1
#
_cell.length_a   1.000
_cell.length_b   1.000
_cell.length_c   1.000
_cell.angle_alpha   90.00
_cell.angle_beta   90.00
_cell.angle_gamma   90.00
#
_symmetry.space_group_name_H-M   'P 1'
#
loop_
_entity.id
_entity.type
_entity.pdbx_description
1 polymer ?
#
loop_
_entity_poly.entity_id
_entity_poly.type
_entity_poly.pdbx_seq_one_letter_code
_entity_poly.pdbx_strand_id
1 'polypeptide(L)'
;MHEIVPGKRFDRYHELGQHVFGEKLGLWIIVPQQLIVEVGTDIVYMVTGGQSLKKVYDLLCSSAHHCKDIRLTFWIMIFASVHLPLSQLPNFNSISAIFAAAAAAAMSLTYSMIAFFASAFKGASSHSSNAASAVDYALKAATTAGKAFGVLNALGAVAFAYAGHNVVLEIQATIPSTPDQPSKKPMWKGVVVAYALVALCYLAVAFTGYYAFGNAVAPNVLISLEKPKWLVAAANLMVAVHVVGSYQVFALPVFDMMETVLVKKLDSRRGSGSGSSPDPPMSWPRCSSE
;
A
#
# COMPACT_ATOMS: atom_id res chain seq x y z
N MET A 1 -8.40 -8.64 18.01
CA MET A 1 -7.29 -7.92 18.69
C MET A 1 -6.42 -8.98 19.32
N HIS A 2 -5.11 -8.96 19.08
CA HIS A 2 -4.22 -10.12 19.23
C HIS A 2 -4.05 -10.68 20.67
N GLU A 3 -4.62 -10.05 21.70
CA GLU A 3 -4.65 -10.52 23.10
C GLU A 3 -6.02 -11.16 23.45
N ILE A 4 -6.63 -11.94 22.54
CA ILE A 4 -7.94 -12.59 22.81
C ILE A 4 -7.84 -13.66 23.90
N VAL A 5 -6.67 -14.28 24.07
CA VAL A 5 -6.40 -15.30 25.07
C VAL A 5 -5.47 -14.73 26.14
N PRO A 6 -5.80 -14.82 27.43
CA PRO A 6 -4.90 -14.41 28.51
C PRO A 6 -3.54 -15.11 28.37
N GLY A 7 -2.46 -14.33 28.27
CA GLY A 7 -1.09 -14.84 28.17
C GLY A 7 -0.60 -15.25 26.78
N LYS A 8 -1.40 -15.12 25.71
CA LYS A 8 -0.96 -15.37 24.32
C LYS A 8 -1.21 -14.17 23.42
N ARG A 9 -0.15 -13.71 22.75
CA ARG A 9 -0.16 -12.64 21.74
C ARG A 9 -0.16 -13.27 20.35
N PHE A 10 -1.14 -12.92 19.52
CA PHE A 10 -1.22 -13.34 18.11
C PHE A 10 -0.67 -12.24 17.21
N ASP A 11 0.65 -12.19 17.04
CA ASP A 11 1.31 -11.09 16.34
C ASP A 11 1.12 -11.16 14.81
N ARG A 12 0.71 -12.32 14.29
CA ARG A 12 0.53 -12.57 12.86
C ARG A 12 -0.89 -12.96 12.50
N TYR A 13 -1.35 -12.54 11.33
CA TYR A 13 -2.70 -12.82 10.83
C TYR A 13 -3.00 -14.32 10.67
N HIS A 14 -2.02 -15.11 10.21
CA HIS A 14 -2.18 -16.56 10.09
C HIS A 14 -2.24 -17.30 11.44
N GLU A 15 -1.60 -16.79 12.49
CA GLU A 15 -1.66 -17.40 13.84
C GLU A 15 -3.06 -17.28 14.45
N LEU A 16 -3.72 -16.14 14.22
CA LEU A 16 -5.12 -15.95 14.59
C LEU A 16 -6.02 -16.90 13.80
N GLY A 17 -5.75 -17.06 12.51
CA GLY A 17 -6.44 -18.03 11.64
C GLY A 17 -6.34 -19.47 12.15
N GLN A 18 -5.13 -19.89 12.56
CA GLN A 18 -4.90 -21.21 13.14
C GLN A 18 -5.63 -21.41 14.47
N HIS A 19 -5.77 -20.36 15.27
CA HIS A 19 -6.52 -20.45 16.53
C HIS A 19 -8.02 -20.65 16.32
N VAL A 20 -8.61 -19.96 15.33
CA VAL A 20 -10.06 -20.02 15.07
C VAL A 20 -10.46 -21.27 14.27
N PHE A 21 -9.70 -21.62 13.24
CA PHE A 21 -10.05 -22.70 12.31
C PHE A 21 -9.28 -24.01 12.56
N GLY A 22 -8.33 -24.02 13.51
CA GLY A 22 -7.44 -25.14 13.78
C GLY A 22 -6.13 -25.05 12.98
N GLU A 23 -5.09 -25.75 13.45
CA GLU A 23 -3.71 -25.57 12.99
C GLU A 23 -3.50 -25.77 11.48
N LYS A 24 -4.20 -26.73 10.87
CA LYS A 24 -4.06 -27.04 9.45
C LYS A 24 -5.02 -26.23 8.58
N LEU A 25 -6.29 -26.16 8.96
CA LEU A 25 -7.33 -25.50 8.16
C LEU A 25 -7.16 -23.98 8.16
N GLY A 26 -6.75 -23.40 9.30
CA GLY A 26 -6.45 -21.96 9.40
C GLY A 26 -5.31 -21.53 8.50
N LEU A 27 -4.23 -22.32 8.41
CA LEU A 27 -3.14 -22.03 7.47
C LEU A 27 -3.59 -22.10 6.02
N TRP A 28 -4.31 -23.16 5.65
CA TRP A 28 -4.72 -23.39 4.25
C TRP A 28 -5.70 -22.34 3.73
N ILE A 29 -6.52 -21.74 4.59
CA ILE A 29 -7.48 -20.71 4.18
C ILE A 29 -6.83 -19.32 4.20
N ILE A 30 -6.13 -18.97 5.28
CA ILE A 30 -5.68 -17.60 5.52
C ILE A 30 -4.41 -17.26 4.74
N VAL A 31 -3.42 -18.16 4.68
CA VAL A 31 -2.13 -17.86 4.06
C VAL A 31 -2.26 -17.55 2.56
N PRO A 32 -3.02 -18.31 1.75
CA PRO A 32 -3.17 -17.98 0.34
C PRO A 32 -3.84 -16.62 0.13
N GLN A 33 -4.86 -16.29 0.91
CA GLN A 33 -5.56 -15.01 0.81
C GLN A 33 -4.66 -13.84 1.21
N GLN A 34 -3.92 -13.99 2.31
CA GLN A 34 -2.95 -13.01 2.78
C GLN A 34 -1.87 -12.75 1.73
N LEU A 35 -1.27 -13.81 1.18
CA LEU A 35 -0.25 -13.69 0.13
C LEU A 35 -0.79 -13.03 -1.15
N ILE A 36 -2.01 -13.35 -1.57
CA ILE A 36 -2.63 -12.73 -2.75
C ILE A 36 -2.75 -11.21 -2.55
N VAL A 37 -3.18 -10.76 -1.36
CA VAL A 37 -3.34 -9.34 -1.07
C VAL A 37 -1.99 -8.64 -0.93
N GLU A 38 -1.03 -9.23 -0.22
CA GLU A 38 0.31 -8.65 -0.02
C GLU A 38 1.07 -8.52 -1.34
N VAL A 39 1.23 -9.63 -2.06
CA VAL A 39 1.93 -9.65 -3.37
C VAL A 39 1.19 -8.80 -4.40
N GLY A 40 -0.15 -8.84 -4.40
CA GLY A 40 -0.96 -7.99 -5.27
C GLY A 40 -0.73 -6.50 -4.99
N THR A 41 -0.66 -6.11 -3.72
CA THR A 41 -0.39 -4.73 -3.30
C THR A 41 0.99 -4.27 -3.73
N ASP A 42 2.00 -5.10 -3.52
CA ASP A 42 3.38 -4.84 -3.93
C ASP A 42 3.51 -4.64 -5.45
N ILE A 43 2.80 -5.43 -6.25
CA ILE A 43 2.76 -5.25 -7.71
C ILE A 43 2.11 -3.90 -8.08
N VAL A 44 0.98 -3.56 -7.45
CA VAL A 44 0.30 -2.27 -7.70
C VAL A 44 1.20 -1.09 -7.32
N TYR A 45 1.95 -1.20 -6.22
CA TYR A 45 2.92 -0.20 -5.79
C TYR A 45 4.07 -0.05 -6.78
N MET A 46 4.62 -1.14 -7.31
CA MET A 46 5.64 -1.10 -8.36
C MET A 46 5.14 -0.37 -9.62
N VAL A 47 3.92 -0.69 -10.07
CA VAL A 47 3.30 -0.03 -11.23
C VAL A 47 3.04 1.45 -10.94
N THR A 48 2.51 1.79 -9.77
CA THR A 48 2.17 3.15 -9.37
C THR A 48 3.41 4.04 -9.26
N GLY A 49 4.48 3.53 -8.63
CA GLY A 49 5.77 4.21 -8.55
C GLY A 49 6.37 4.47 -9.93
N GLY A 50 6.40 3.45 -10.80
CA GLY A 50 6.88 3.58 -12.18
C GLY A 50 6.05 4.57 -13.00
N GLN A 51 4.73 4.56 -12.89
CA GLN A 51 3.85 5.52 -13.56
C GLN A 51 4.09 6.96 -13.08
N SER A 52 4.29 7.14 -11.77
CA SER A 52 4.56 8.44 -11.18
C SER A 52 5.89 9.01 -11.65
N LEU A 53 6.96 8.20 -11.67
CA LEU A 53 8.26 8.60 -12.20
C LEU A 53 8.20 8.94 -13.70
N LYS A 54 7.50 8.11 -14.50
CA LYS A 54 7.27 8.40 -15.93
C LYS A 54 6.57 9.74 -16.11
N LYS A 55 5.53 10.02 -15.31
CA LYS A 55 4.79 11.29 -15.40
C LYS A 55 5.68 12.49 -15.05
N VAL A 56 6.53 12.38 -14.04
CA VAL A 56 7.52 13.42 -13.71
C VAL A 56 8.45 13.66 -14.89
N TYR A 57 9.01 12.59 -15.48
CA TYR A 57 9.86 12.69 -16.67
C TYR A 57 9.15 13.40 -17.82
N ASP A 58 7.94 12.95 -18.18
CA ASP A 58 7.17 13.50 -19.29
C ASP A 58 6.88 15.01 -19.09
N LEU A 59 6.56 15.42 -17.85
CA LEU A 59 6.30 16.82 -17.50
C LEU A 59 7.56 17.70 -17.56
N LEU A 60 8.70 17.22 -17.06
CA LEU A 60 9.97 17.94 -17.11
C LEU A 60 10.50 18.05 -18.55
N CYS A 61 10.41 16.95 -19.31
CA CYS A 61 10.84 16.89 -20.70
C CYS A 61 10.05 17.80 -21.63
N SER A 62 8.73 17.91 -21.43
CA SER A 62 7.86 18.77 -22.23
C SER A 62 8.19 20.28 -22.16
N SER A 63 9.17 20.67 -21.34
CA SER A 63 9.63 22.05 -21.19
C SER A 63 11.01 22.32 -21.80
N ALA A 64 11.75 21.28 -22.24
CA ALA A 64 13.17 21.45 -22.56
C ALA A 64 13.64 20.97 -23.96
N HIS A 65 13.24 19.82 -24.54
CA HIS A 65 13.61 19.41 -25.92
C HIS A 65 12.93 18.07 -26.33
N HIS A 66 13.16 17.58 -27.57
CA HIS A 66 12.70 16.27 -28.08
C HIS A 66 13.13 15.11 -27.17
N CYS A 67 12.20 14.63 -26.35
CA CYS A 67 12.44 13.49 -25.46
C CYS A 67 11.99 12.18 -26.10
N LYS A 68 12.78 11.13 -25.83
CA LYS A 68 12.50 9.79 -26.30
C LYS A 68 11.39 9.18 -25.44
N ASP A 69 10.37 8.62 -26.08
CA ASP A 69 9.34 7.88 -25.36
C ASP A 69 9.94 6.58 -24.80
N ILE A 70 9.93 6.46 -23.48
CA ILE A 70 10.43 5.30 -22.74
C ILE A 70 9.22 4.51 -22.24
N ARG A 71 9.19 3.21 -22.54
CA ARG A 71 8.12 2.31 -22.10
C ARG A 71 8.01 2.29 -20.57
N LEU A 72 6.78 2.24 -20.05
CA LEU A 72 6.49 2.17 -18.62
C LEU A 72 7.26 1.04 -17.91
N THR A 73 7.48 -0.10 -18.57
CA THR A 73 8.22 -1.24 -18.02
C THR A 73 9.61 -0.84 -17.52
N PHE A 74 10.33 0.04 -18.22
CA PHE A 74 11.65 0.50 -17.77
C PHE A 74 11.56 1.37 -16.52
N TRP A 75 10.53 2.21 -16.41
CA TRP A 75 10.29 3.02 -15.21
C TRP A 75 9.94 2.15 -14.00
N ILE A 76 9.19 1.08 -14.20
CA ILE A 76 8.92 0.08 -13.15
C ILE A 76 10.23 -0.58 -12.71
N MET A 77 11.12 -0.96 -13.64
CA MET A 77 12.42 -1.54 -13.30
C MET A 77 13.34 -0.56 -12.56
N ILE A 78 13.33 0.72 -12.94
CA ILE A 78 14.06 1.78 -12.23
C ILE A 78 13.52 1.97 -10.81
N PHE A 79 12.19 1.95 -10.64
CA PHE A 79 11.58 2.01 -9.32
C PHE A 79 11.94 0.78 -8.48
N ALA A 80 11.85 -0.43 -9.07
CA ALA A 80 12.19 -1.68 -8.42
C ALA A 80 13.65 -1.75 -7.94
N SER A 81 14.60 -1.16 -8.68
CA SER A 81 16.01 -1.18 -8.29
C SER A 81 16.28 -0.41 -6.99
N VAL A 82 15.42 0.56 -6.62
CA VAL A 82 15.49 1.27 -5.33
C VAL A 82 15.10 0.37 -4.16
N HIS A 83 14.23 -0.62 -4.38
CA HIS A 83 13.78 -1.53 -3.33
C HIS A 83 14.84 -2.58 -2.95
N LEU A 84 15.71 -2.97 -3.89
CA LEU A 84 16.79 -3.94 -3.63
C LEU A 84 17.74 -3.52 -2.51
N PRO A 85 18.35 -2.30 -2.50
CA PRO A 85 19.20 -1.89 -1.39
C PRO A 85 18.41 -1.67 -0.11
N LEU A 86 17.16 -1.19 -0.19
CA LEU A 86 16.31 -0.99 0.98
C LEU A 86 15.94 -2.31 1.66
N SER A 87 15.76 -3.39 0.91
CA SER A 87 15.48 -4.71 1.48
C SER A 87 16.68 -5.32 2.21
N GLN A 88 17.89 -4.75 2.05
CA GLN A 88 19.09 -5.19 2.76
C GLN A 88 19.34 -4.42 4.06
N LEU A 89 18.55 -3.39 4.38
CA LEU A 89 18.74 -2.59 5.59
C LEU A 89 18.06 -3.27 6.80
N PRO A 90 18.83 -3.78 7.78
CA PRO A 90 18.29 -4.64 8.83
C PRO A 90 17.67 -3.90 10.02
N ASN A 91 17.67 -2.55 10.06
CA ASN A 91 17.00 -1.82 11.14
C ASN A 91 16.78 -0.33 10.82
N PHE A 92 15.53 0.12 10.94
CA PHE A 92 15.24 1.54 11.18
C PHE A 92 15.24 1.76 12.69
N ASN A 93 16.16 2.60 13.19
CA ASN A 93 16.10 3.05 14.59
C ASN A 93 14.71 3.66 14.87
N SER A 94 14.16 3.47 16.07
CA SER A 94 12.77 3.86 16.39
C SER A 94 12.49 5.34 16.09
N ILE A 95 13.48 6.23 16.25
CA ILE A 95 13.36 7.66 15.93
C ILE A 95 13.29 7.90 14.40
N SER A 96 14.08 7.18 13.60
CA SER A 96 14.03 7.30 12.14
C SER A 96 12.77 6.67 11.55
N ALA A 97 12.26 5.60 12.16
CA ALA A 97 10.98 5.00 11.79
C ALA A 97 9.81 5.97 12.02
N ILE A 98 9.77 6.66 13.16
CA ILE A 98 8.71 7.66 13.45
C ILE A 98 8.79 8.83 12.47
N PHE A 99 9.99 9.36 12.20
CA PHE A 99 10.17 10.45 11.25
C PHE A 99 9.79 10.03 9.82
N ALA A 100 10.17 8.84 9.40
CA ALA A 100 9.80 8.29 8.10
C ALA A 100 8.28 8.07 7.98
N ALA A 101 7.62 7.55 9.02
CA ALA A 101 6.17 7.38 9.05
C ALA A 101 5.44 8.72 9.01
N ALA A 102 5.89 9.71 9.77
CA ALA A 102 5.34 11.06 9.76
C ALA A 102 5.54 11.74 8.39
N ALA A 103 6.71 11.60 7.79
CA ALA A 103 6.99 12.10 6.44
C ALA A 103 6.12 11.41 5.39
N ALA A 104 5.94 10.09 5.46
CA ALA A 104 5.07 9.34 4.56
C ALA A 104 3.60 9.78 4.69
N ALA A 105 3.11 10.03 5.90
CA ALA A 105 1.77 10.56 6.16
C ALA A 105 1.61 12.00 5.66
N ALA A 106 2.61 12.86 5.87
CA ALA A 106 2.59 14.23 5.37
C ALA A 106 2.60 14.27 3.84
N MET A 107 3.42 13.43 3.19
CA MET A 107 3.43 13.29 1.73
C MET A 107 2.09 12.80 1.21
N SER A 108 1.44 11.84 1.89
CA SER A 108 0.16 11.30 1.45
C SER A 108 -0.99 12.28 1.53
N LEU A 109 -1.07 13.04 2.62
CA LEU A 109 -2.04 14.12 2.74
C LEU A 109 -1.77 15.22 1.72
N THR A 110 -0.49 15.58 1.52
CA THR A 110 -0.12 16.66 0.60
C THR A 110 -0.47 16.33 -0.85
N TYR A 111 -0.07 15.15 -1.36
CA TYR A 111 -0.42 14.79 -2.75
C TYR A 111 -1.92 14.63 -2.92
N SER A 112 -2.64 14.16 -1.89
CA SER A 112 -4.11 14.00 -1.93
C SER A 112 -4.82 15.36 -1.98
N MET A 113 -4.35 16.33 -1.18
CA MET A 113 -4.85 17.72 -1.24
C MET A 113 -4.55 18.34 -2.60
N ILE A 114 -3.36 18.14 -3.16
CA ILE A 114 -3.01 18.61 -4.51
C ILE A 114 -3.96 17.99 -5.54
N ALA A 115 -4.19 16.68 -5.49
CA ALA A 115 -5.11 15.99 -6.39
C ALA A 115 -6.53 16.55 -6.29
N PHE A 116 -7.03 16.78 -5.07
CA PHE A 116 -8.34 17.35 -4.79
C PHE A 116 -8.47 18.76 -5.37
N PHE A 117 -7.59 19.70 -4.96
CA PHE A 117 -7.68 21.10 -5.40
C PHE A 117 -7.45 21.24 -6.90
N ALA A 118 -6.43 20.58 -7.46
CA ALA A 118 -6.14 20.67 -8.89
C ALA A 118 -7.28 20.10 -9.74
N SER A 119 -7.92 19.00 -9.30
CA SER A 119 -9.10 18.46 -9.97
C SER A 119 -10.30 19.40 -9.83
N ALA A 120 -10.56 19.92 -8.63
CA ALA A 120 -11.67 20.86 -8.38
C ALA A 120 -11.55 22.14 -9.24
N PHE A 121 -10.38 22.77 -9.28
CA PHE A 121 -10.14 23.96 -10.10
C PHE A 121 -10.28 23.66 -11.60
N LYS A 122 -9.77 22.52 -12.06
CA LYS A 122 -9.93 22.09 -13.45
C LYS A 122 -11.40 21.89 -13.79
N GLY A 123 -12.15 21.14 -12.97
CA GLY A 123 -13.58 20.90 -13.16
C GLY A 123 -14.39 22.20 -13.18
N ALA A 124 -14.12 23.12 -12.25
CA ALA A 124 -14.77 24.43 -12.22
C ALA A 124 -14.49 25.27 -13.49
N SER A 125 -13.24 25.25 -13.97
CA SER A 125 -12.85 25.98 -15.17
C SER A 125 -13.45 25.39 -16.45
N SER A 126 -13.49 24.06 -16.56
CA SER A 126 -14.08 23.35 -17.69
C SER A 126 -15.60 23.54 -17.79
N HIS A 127 -16.31 23.58 -16.66
CA HIS A 127 -17.76 23.82 -16.64
C HIS A 127 -18.14 25.29 -16.78
N SER A 128 -17.28 26.23 -16.37
CA SER A 128 -17.56 27.68 -16.47
C SER A 128 -17.26 28.27 -17.85
N SER A 129 -16.33 27.67 -18.60
CA SER A 129 -16.04 28.10 -19.96
C SER A 129 -16.87 27.25 -20.93
N ASN A 130 -17.80 27.86 -21.66
CA ASN A 130 -18.57 27.21 -22.75
C ASN A 130 -17.68 26.71 -23.92
N ALA A 131 -16.38 26.50 -23.72
CA ALA A 131 -15.35 26.45 -24.75
C ALA A 131 -14.41 25.24 -24.67
N ALA A 132 -14.59 24.28 -23.75
CA ALA A 132 -13.74 23.09 -23.73
C ALA A 132 -14.52 21.82 -23.38
N SER A 133 -14.93 21.10 -24.43
CA SER A 133 -15.31 19.68 -24.43
C SER A 133 -16.21 19.24 -23.27
N ALA A 134 -17.53 19.19 -23.49
CA ALA A 134 -18.47 18.65 -22.52
C ALA A 134 -17.92 17.35 -21.90
N VAL A 135 -17.69 17.36 -20.59
CA VAL A 135 -17.15 16.22 -19.86
C VAL A 135 -18.18 15.10 -19.93
N ASP A 136 -17.80 13.96 -20.49
CA ASP A 136 -18.69 12.82 -20.64
C ASP A 136 -18.75 12.01 -19.35
N TYR A 137 -19.94 11.82 -18.81
CA TYR A 137 -20.21 11.01 -17.62
C TYR A 137 -20.85 9.66 -17.96
N ALA A 138 -20.98 9.33 -19.25
CA ALA A 138 -21.49 8.02 -19.67
C ALA A 138 -20.56 6.89 -19.22
N LEU A 139 -21.16 5.74 -18.92
CA LEU A 139 -20.42 4.52 -18.62
C LEU A 139 -19.57 4.10 -19.82
N LYS A 140 -18.29 3.80 -19.61
CA LYS A 140 -17.36 3.35 -20.67
C LYS A 140 -17.84 2.12 -21.44
N ALA A 141 -18.58 1.23 -20.77
CA ALA A 141 -19.04 -0.02 -21.36
C ALA A 141 -20.37 0.17 -22.08
N ALA A 142 -20.40 -0.17 -23.38
CA ALA A 142 -21.62 -0.15 -24.19
C ALA A 142 -22.55 -1.35 -23.88
N THR A 143 -21.98 -2.51 -23.56
CA THR A 143 -22.73 -3.76 -23.34
C THR A 143 -23.17 -3.94 -21.89
N THR A 144 -24.31 -4.62 -21.68
CA THR A 144 -24.81 -4.95 -20.32
C THR A 144 -23.80 -5.76 -19.51
N ALA A 145 -23.17 -6.76 -20.13
CA ALA A 145 -22.12 -7.54 -19.49
C ALA A 145 -20.91 -6.68 -19.09
N GLY A 146 -20.46 -5.78 -19.97
CA GLY A 146 -19.36 -4.85 -19.66
C GLY A 146 -19.70 -3.90 -18.51
N LYS A 147 -20.96 -3.45 -18.40
CA LYS A 147 -21.42 -2.66 -17.26
C LYS A 147 -21.40 -3.47 -15.96
N ALA A 148 -21.89 -4.71 -15.98
CA ALA A 148 -21.88 -5.59 -14.82
C ALA A 148 -20.45 -5.89 -14.33
N PHE A 149 -19.54 -6.27 -15.23
CA PHE A 149 -18.13 -6.47 -14.88
C PHE A 149 -17.45 -5.17 -14.45
N GLY A 150 -17.84 -4.02 -15.01
CA GLY A 150 -17.39 -2.71 -14.56
C GLY A 150 -17.74 -2.41 -13.11
N VAL A 151 -18.97 -2.75 -12.68
CA VAL A 151 -19.40 -2.61 -11.27
C VAL A 151 -18.60 -3.54 -10.37
N LEU A 152 -18.40 -4.81 -10.75
CA LEU A 152 -17.60 -5.76 -9.97
C LEU A 152 -16.15 -5.29 -9.83
N ASN A 153 -15.56 -4.77 -10.91
CA ASN A 153 -14.21 -4.21 -10.87
C ASN A 153 -14.11 -2.97 -9.97
N ALA A 154 -15.12 -2.09 -10.02
CA ALA A 154 -15.18 -0.92 -9.14
C ALA A 154 -15.30 -1.33 -7.65
N LEU A 155 -16.13 -2.33 -7.33
CA LEU A 155 -16.20 -2.88 -5.98
C LEU A 155 -14.86 -3.47 -5.51
N GLY A 156 -14.17 -4.20 -6.40
CA GLY A 156 -12.83 -4.71 -6.14
C GLY A 156 -11.82 -3.59 -5.86
N ALA A 157 -11.84 -2.51 -6.66
CA ALA A 157 -10.98 -1.35 -6.47
C ALA A 157 -11.24 -0.64 -5.13
N VAL A 158 -12.51 -0.49 -4.74
CA VAL A 158 -12.88 0.09 -3.43
C VAL A 158 -12.44 -0.82 -2.29
N ALA A 159 -12.68 -2.13 -2.38
CA ALA A 159 -12.23 -3.08 -1.36
C ALA A 159 -10.70 -3.07 -1.20
N PHE A 160 -9.97 -3.03 -2.32
CA PHE A 160 -8.52 -2.93 -2.33
C PHE A 160 -8.00 -1.61 -1.73
N ALA A 161 -8.70 -0.49 -1.95
CA ALA A 161 -8.32 0.79 -1.36
C ALA A 161 -8.34 0.76 0.18
N TYR A 162 -9.17 -0.08 0.79
CA TYR A 162 -9.24 -0.28 2.25
C TYR A 162 -8.57 -1.58 2.72
N ALA A 163 -7.60 -2.10 1.96
CA ALA A 163 -6.99 -3.41 2.22
C ALA A 163 -6.08 -3.50 3.46
N GLY A 164 -5.94 -2.48 4.30
CA GLY A 164 -5.03 -2.48 5.46
C GLY A 164 -5.36 -3.45 6.61
N HIS A 165 -6.37 -4.30 6.44
CA HIS A 165 -6.80 -5.29 7.45
C HIS A 165 -5.87 -6.50 7.53
N ASN A 166 -5.15 -6.83 6.46
CA ASN A 166 -4.22 -7.97 6.40
C ASN A 166 -2.92 -7.73 7.19
N VAL A 167 -2.54 -6.47 7.41
CA VAL A 167 -1.34 -6.06 8.15
C VAL A 167 -1.66 -5.50 9.55
N VAL A 168 -2.94 -5.53 9.96
CA VAL A 168 -3.39 -4.85 11.17
C VAL A 168 -2.81 -5.49 12.43
N LEU A 169 -2.62 -6.81 12.47
CA LEU A 169 -2.08 -7.50 13.65
C LEU A 169 -0.58 -7.26 13.76
N GLU A 170 0.09 -7.24 12.62
CA GLU A 170 1.52 -6.97 12.45
C GLU A 170 1.84 -5.53 12.89
N ILE A 171 0.99 -4.55 12.51
CA ILE A 171 1.09 -3.17 13.02
C ILE A 171 0.82 -3.15 14.53
N GLN A 172 -0.21 -3.83 15.01
CA GLN A 172 -0.54 -3.86 16.44
C GLN A 172 0.60 -4.46 17.27
N ALA A 173 1.33 -5.44 16.73
CA ALA A 173 2.46 -6.10 17.39
C ALA A 173 3.61 -5.12 17.69
N THR A 174 3.76 -4.06 16.90
CA THR A 174 4.78 -3.01 17.10
C THR A 174 4.43 -1.99 18.20
N ILE A 175 3.18 -1.97 18.68
CA ILE A 175 2.76 -1.07 19.76
C ILE A 175 3.14 -1.69 21.11
N PRO A 176 3.84 -0.96 22.00
CA PRO A 176 4.15 -1.44 23.35
C PRO A 176 2.87 -1.83 24.11
N SER A 177 2.87 -3.00 24.74
CA SER A 177 1.76 -3.52 25.52
C SER A 177 2.26 -4.09 26.84
N THR A 178 1.64 -3.70 27.94
CA THR A 178 1.86 -4.31 29.27
C THR A 178 0.55 -4.96 29.75
N PRO A 179 0.59 -5.89 30.72
CA PRO A 179 -0.61 -6.49 31.29
C PRO A 179 -1.62 -5.45 31.80
N ASP A 180 -1.14 -4.32 32.31
CA ASP A 180 -1.95 -3.22 32.83
C ASP A 180 -2.41 -2.23 31.74
N GLN A 181 -1.72 -2.20 30.59
CA GLN A 181 -1.98 -1.29 29.47
C GLN A 181 -2.06 -2.04 28.14
N PRO A 182 -3.22 -2.65 27.82
CA PRO A 182 -3.39 -3.45 26.61
C PRO A 182 -3.33 -2.58 25.34
N SER A 183 -2.64 -3.09 24.31
CA SER A 183 -2.48 -2.41 22.99
C SER A 183 -3.80 -2.18 22.26
N LYS A 184 -4.86 -2.89 22.65
CA LYS A 184 -6.20 -2.82 22.05
C LYS A 184 -6.79 -1.41 22.02
N LYS A 185 -6.66 -0.64 23.10
CA LYS A 185 -7.24 0.72 23.21
C LYS A 185 -6.57 1.71 22.25
N PRO A 186 -5.22 1.88 22.25
CA PRO A 186 -4.56 2.77 21.30
C PRO A 186 -4.73 2.31 19.86
N MET A 187 -4.68 0.99 19.59
CA MET A 187 -4.91 0.46 18.25
C MET A 187 -6.28 0.82 17.69
N TRP A 188 -7.36 0.65 18.47
CA TRP A 188 -8.71 0.97 18.03
C TRP A 188 -8.87 2.45 17.69
N LYS A 189 -8.35 3.35 18.55
CA LYS A 189 -8.36 4.79 18.28
C LYS A 189 -7.59 5.12 16.99
N GLY A 190 -6.42 4.52 16.81
CA GLY A 190 -5.60 4.68 15.62
C GLY A 190 -6.34 4.25 14.35
N VAL A 191 -6.93 3.05 14.34
CA VAL A 191 -7.69 2.52 13.21
C VAL A 191 -8.89 3.41 12.87
N VAL A 192 -9.68 3.84 13.86
CA VAL A 192 -10.85 4.70 13.61
C VAL A 192 -10.44 6.03 12.98
N VAL A 193 -9.43 6.70 13.54
CA VAL A 193 -8.94 7.99 13.02
C VAL A 193 -8.34 7.81 11.61
N ALA A 194 -7.53 6.77 11.41
CA ALA A 194 -6.90 6.49 10.12
C ALA A 194 -7.96 6.22 9.03
N TYR A 195 -8.94 5.36 9.28
CA TYR A 195 -9.99 5.04 8.30
C TYR A 195 -10.90 6.24 8.02
N ALA A 196 -11.23 7.05 9.03
CA ALA A 196 -12.01 8.27 8.82
C ALA A 196 -11.26 9.27 7.91
N LEU A 197 -9.96 9.47 8.16
CA LEU A 197 -9.11 10.34 7.36
C LEU A 197 -8.94 9.83 5.93
N VAL A 198 -8.66 8.53 5.77
CA VAL A 198 -8.53 7.88 4.46
C VAL A 198 -9.84 8.00 3.68
N ALA A 199 -10.99 7.74 4.31
CA ALA A 199 -12.29 7.86 3.66
C ALA A 199 -12.55 9.29 3.19
N LEU A 200 -12.22 10.30 4.01
CA LEU A 200 -12.34 11.71 3.64
C LEU A 200 -11.48 12.02 2.40
N CYS A 201 -10.20 11.62 2.41
CA CYS A 201 -9.28 11.87 1.30
C CYS A 201 -9.73 11.15 0.01
N TYR A 202 -10.09 9.87 0.10
CA TYR A 202 -10.49 9.07 -1.05
C TYR A 202 -11.78 9.58 -1.68
N LEU A 203 -12.80 9.86 -0.87
CA LEU A 203 -14.06 10.38 -1.38
C LEU A 203 -13.88 11.77 -1.99
N ALA A 204 -13.14 12.66 -1.33
CA ALA A 204 -12.87 14.00 -1.84
C ALA A 204 -12.17 13.95 -3.22
N VAL A 205 -11.13 13.13 -3.36
CA VAL A 205 -10.39 12.96 -4.63
C VAL A 205 -11.23 12.24 -5.69
N ALA A 206 -12.02 11.23 -5.31
CA ALA A 206 -12.88 10.51 -6.24
C ALA A 206 -13.98 11.42 -6.82
N PHE A 207 -14.66 12.20 -5.97
CA PHE A 207 -15.70 13.12 -6.42
C PHE A 207 -15.14 14.24 -7.27
N THR A 208 -14.05 14.89 -6.85
CA THR A 208 -13.46 16.00 -7.61
C THR A 208 -12.77 15.53 -8.89
N GLY A 209 -12.09 14.39 -8.87
CA GLY A 209 -11.49 13.77 -10.04
C GLY A 209 -12.55 13.36 -11.06
N TYR A 210 -13.61 12.67 -10.65
CA TYR A 210 -14.69 12.30 -11.56
C TYR A 210 -15.43 13.54 -12.08
N TYR A 211 -15.69 14.54 -11.24
CA TYR A 211 -16.27 15.81 -11.67
C TYR A 211 -15.43 16.50 -12.76
N ALA A 212 -14.10 16.48 -12.64
CA ALA A 212 -13.19 17.16 -13.56
C ALA A 212 -12.93 16.41 -14.88
N PHE A 213 -12.93 15.08 -14.86
CA PHE A 213 -12.50 14.25 -16.00
C PHE A 213 -13.59 13.30 -16.54
N GLY A 214 -14.67 13.10 -15.78
CA GLY A 214 -15.74 12.18 -16.15
C GLY A 214 -15.23 10.77 -16.41
N ASN A 215 -15.69 10.17 -17.49
CA ASN A 215 -15.22 8.85 -17.92
C ASN A 215 -13.79 8.87 -18.48
N ALA A 216 -13.20 10.01 -18.84
CA ALA A 216 -11.83 10.08 -19.33
C ALA A 216 -10.78 9.98 -18.21
N VAL A 217 -11.19 9.91 -16.93
CA VAL A 217 -10.26 9.80 -15.81
C VAL A 217 -9.37 8.56 -15.93
N ALA A 218 -8.06 8.75 -15.76
CA ALA A 218 -7.11 7.65 -15.67
C ALA A 218 -7.23 6.96 -14.31
N PRO A 219 -6.79 5.69 -14.17
CA PRO A 219 -6.81 4.97 -12.89
C PRO A 219 -6.10 5.72 -11.75
N ASN A 220 -5.09 6.51 -12.07
CA ASN A 220 -4.48 7.48 -11.16
C ASN A 220 -4.81 8.90 -11.62
N VAL A 221 -5.58 9.64 -10.80
CA VAL A 221 -6.05 10.99 -11.13
C VAL A 221 -4.89 11.98 -11.34
N LEU A 222 -3.76 11.82 -10.64
CA LEU A 222 -2.59 12.69 -10.79
C LEU A 222 -1.94 12.57 -12.17
N ILE A 223 -2.12 11.43 -12.85
CA ILE A 223 -1.66 11.24 -14.23
C ILE A 223 -2.58 11.97 -15.22
N SER A 224 -3.85 12.16 -14.86
CA SER A 224 -4.84 12.90 -15.67
C SER A 224 -4.61 14.41 -15.63
N LEU A 225 -3.87 14.91 -14.63
CA LEU A 225 -3.51 16.32 -14.49
C LEU A 225 -2.28 16.67 -15.34
N GLU A 226 -2.26 17.89 -15.88
CA GLU A 226 -1.19 18.40 -16.75
C GLU A 226 -0.72 19.80 -16.37
N LYS A 227 -1.57 20.61 -15.73
CA LYS A 227 -1.28 21.99 -15.38
C LYS A 227 -1.69 22.28 -13.92
N PRO A 228 -0.91 23.09 -13.19
CA PRO A 228 0.44 23.55 -13.51
C PRO A 228 1.47 22.41 -13.41
N LYS A 229 2.39 22.32 -14.39
CA LYS A 229 3.30 21.16 -14.55
C LYS A 229 4.14 20.85 -13.31
N TRP A 230 4.72 21.89 -12.69
CA TRP A 230 5.59 21.72 -11.52
C TRP A 230 4.86 21.10 -10.32
N LEU A 231 3.60 21.49 -10.10
CA LEU A 231 2.79 21.00 -9.00
C LEU A 231 2.42 19.53 -9.20
N VAL A 232 2.06 19.16 -10.43
CA VAL A 232 1.75 17.77 -10.80
C VAL A 232 3.01 16.89 -10.71
N ALA A 233 4.16 17.40 -11.14
CA ALA A 233 5.45 16.70 -10.98
C ALA A 233 5.80 16.52 -9.49
N ALA A 234 5.66 17.54 -8.65
CA ALA A 234 5.90 17.44 -7.21
C ALA A 234 4.97 16.40 -6.55
N ALA A 235 3.68 16.38 -6.91
CA ALA A 235 2.72 15.40 -6.41
C ALA A 235 3.08 13.96 -6.81
N ASN A 236 3.45 13.73 -8.08
CA ASN A 236 3.88 12.40 -8.53
C ASN A 236 5.21 11.97 -7.86
N LEU A 237 6.13 12.89 -7.59
CA LEU A 237 7.35 12.57 -6.83
C LEU A 237 7.02 12.19 -5.38
N MET A 238 6.11 12.90 -4.72
CA MET A 238 5.62 12.56 -3.38
C MET A 238 4.96 11.17 -3.36
N VAL A 239 4.17 10.82 -4.38
CA VAL A 239 3.61 9.47 -4.53
C VAL A 239 4.72 8.45 -4.67
N ALA A 240 5.71 8.67 -5.53
CA ALA A 240 6.83 7.74 -5.70
C ALA A 240 7.57 7.49 -4.38
N VAL A 241 7.89 8.54 -3.62
CA VAL A 241 8.58 8.39 -2.31
C VAL A 241 7.68 7.71 -1.27
N HIS A 242 6.40 8.08 -1.18
CA HIS A 242 5.44 7.46 -0.27
C HIS A 242 5.32 5.95 -0.54
N VAL A 243 5.17 5.57 -1.81
CA VAL A 243 5.02 4.17 -2.24
C VAL A 243 6.28 3.34 -1.97
N VAL A 244 7.47 3.95 -1.99
CA VAL A 244 8.70 3.25 -1.57
C VAL A 244 8.59 2.76 -0.13
N GLY A 245 8.11 3.62 0.77
CA GLY A 245 7.91 3.26 2.18
C GLY A 245 6.79 2.25 2.37
N SER A 246 5.64 2.45 1.72
CA SER A 246 4.49 1.55 1.85
C SER A 246 4.81 0.14 1.34
N TYR A 247 5.58 -0.01 0.26
CA TYR A 247 6.04 -1.31 -0.21
C TYR A 247 6.79 -2.11 0.87
N GLN A 248 7.66 -1.46 1.65
CA GLN A 248 8.41 -2.19 2.68
C GLN A 248 7.48 -2.77 3.75
N VAL A 249 6.40 -2.06 4.10
CA VAL A 249 5.43 -2.52 5.10
C VAL A 249 4.69 -3.78 4.64
N PHE A 250 4.32 -3.87 3.36
CA PHE A 250 3.62 -5.02 2.79
C PHE A 250 4.55 -6.18 2.41
N ALA A 251 5.81 -5.89 2.05
CA ALA A 251 6.79 -6.91 1.73
C ALA A 251 7.36 -7.62 2.97
N LEU A 252 7.39 -6.95 4.13
CA LEU A 252 7.93 -7.50 5.39
C LEU A 252 7.26 -8.83 5.81
N PRO A 253 5.92 -8.95 5.89
CA PRO A 253 5.25 -10.22 6.18
C PRO A 253 5.57 -11.33 5.18
N VAL A 254 5.68 -10.99 3.89
CA VAL A 254 6.02 -11.95 2.82
C VAL A 254 7.43 -12.51 3.02
N PHE A 255 8.40 -11.64 3.27
CA PHE A 255 9.79 -12.05 3.50
C PHE A 255 9.94 -12.89 4.78
N ASP A 256 9.26 -12.49 5.84
CA ASP A 256 9.24 -13.22 7.11
C ASP A 256 8.59 -14.62 6.98
N MET A 257 7.52 -14.74 6.19
CA MET A 257 6.93 -16.05 5.84
C MET A 257 7.92 -16.91 5.02
N MET A 258 8.60 -16.33 4.03
CA MET A 258 9.60 -17.04 3.23
C MET A 258 10.79 -17.52 4.06
N GLU A 259 11.32 -16.66 4.95
CA GLU A 259 12.42 -16.98 5.85
C GLU A 259 12.04 -18.11 6.81
N THR A 260 10.84 -18.05 7.40
CA THR A 260 10.32 -19.10 8.29
C THR A 260 10.27 -20.46 7.59
N VAL A 261 9.85 -20.50 6.32
CA VAL A 261 9.83 -21.74 5.54
C VAL A 261 11.25 -22.23 5.23
N LEU A 262 12.18 -21.31 4.91
CA LEU A 262 13.56 -21.65 4.58
C LEU A 262 14.31 -22.21 5.81
N VAL A 263 14.18 -21.57 6.97
CA VAL A 263 14.76 -22.03 8.24
C VAL A 263 14.22 -23.40 8.61
N LYS A 264 12.89 -23.62 8.59
CA LYS A 264 12.30 -24.94 8.86
C LYS A 264 12.83 -26.03 7.93
N LYS A 265 13.04 -25.72 6.65
CA LYS A 265 13.62 -26.67 5.68
C LYS A 265 15.09 -26.95 5.95
N LEU A 266 15.87 -25.94 6.32
CA LEU A 266 17.29 -26.09 6.67
C LEU A 266 17.47 -26.91 7.95
N ASP A 267 16.65 -26.66 8.98
CA ASP A 267 16.67 -27.42 10.24
C ASP A 267 16.21 -28.86 10.04
N SER A 268 15.19 -29.09 9.21
CA SER A 268 14.76 -30.44 8.84
C SER A 268 15.87 -31.23 8.11
N ARG A 269 16.71 -30.54 7.32
CA ARG A 269 17.88 -31.15 6.65
C ARG A 269 19.05 -31.39 7.60
N ARG A 270 19.27 -30.52 8.59
CA ARG A 270 20.27 -30.74 9.65
C ARG A 270 19.88 -31.89 10.58
N GLY A 271 18.60 -31.99 10.95
CA GLY A 271 18.06 -33.08 11.77
C GLY A 271 18.07 -34.45 11.08
N SER A 272 18.14 -34.53 9.75
CA SER A 272 18.30 -35.80 9.03
C SER A 272 19.77 -36.22 8.82
N GLY A 273 20.74 -35.39 9.22
CA GLY A 273 22.18 -35.61 9.00
C GLY A 273 23.02 -35.77 10.27
N SER A 274 22.51 -35.39 11.45
CA SER A 274 23.21 -35.55 12.72
C SER A 274 22.22 -35.83 13.83
N GLY A 275 22.42 -36.94 14.55
CA GLY A 275 21.70 -37.30 15.77
C GLY A 275 22.09 -36.41 16.96
N SER A 276 22.02 -35.10 16.79
CA SER A 276 22.17 -34.10 17.83
C SER A 276 20.86 -33.34 17.98
N SER A 277 20.42 -33.20 19.22
CA SER A 277 19.22 -32.51 19.69
C SER A 277 18.92 -31.23 18.89
N PRO A 278 17.65 -30.95 18.54
CA PRO A 278 17.31 -29.67 17.93
C PRO A 278 17.63 -28.55 18.92
N ASP A 279 18.56 -27.66 18.55
CA ASP A 279 18.67 -26.36 19.21
C ASP A 279 17.33 -25.64 19.08
N PRO A 280 16.89 -24.91 20.12
CA PRO A 280 15.66 -24.14 20.04
C PRO A 280 15.72 -23.17 18.84
N PRO A 281 14.60 -22.93 18.15
CA PRO A 281 14.57 -22.04 17.01
C PRO A 281 15.17 -20.69 17.42
N MET A 282 16.09 -20.19 16.59
CA MET A 282 16.72 -18.89 16.77
C MET A 282 15.61 -17.84 16.77
N SER A 283 15.16 -17.45 17.96
CA SER A 283 14.27 -16.32 18.15
C SER A 283 15.08 -15.09 17.78
N TRP A 284 14.74 -14.45 16.65
CA TRP A 284 15.03 -13.04 16.47
C TRP A 284 14.64 -12.31 17.76
N PRO A 285 15.44 -11.34 18.23
CA PRO A 285 15.19 -10.67 19.49
C PRO A 285 13.75 -10.15 19.46
N ARG A 286 12.89 -10.76 20.28
CA ARG A 286 11.71 -10.07 20.80
C ARG A 286 12.24 -8.70 21.21
N CYS A 287 11.68 -7.63 20.66
CA CYS A 287 11.87 -6.31 21.27
C CYS A 287 11.57 -6.51 22.75
N SER A 288 12.62 -6.57 23.55
CA SER A 288 12.55 -6.55 24.99
C SER A 288 12.00 -5.17 25.31
N SER A 289 10.69 -5.11 25.50
CA SER A 289 10.08 -4.05 26.28
C SER A 289 10.57 -4.25 27.72
N GLU A 290 11.68 -3.60 28.05
CA GLU A 290 11.82 -3.01 29.37
C GLU A 290 10.86 -1.81 29.48
#